data_AF-A0A238JN98-F1
#
_entry.id   AF-A0A238JN98-F1
#
_cell.length_a   1.000
_cell.length_b   1.000
_cell.length_c   1.000
_cell.angle_alpha   90.00
_cell.angle_beta   90.00
_cell.angle_gamma   90.00
#
_symmetry.space_group_name_H-M   'P 1'
#
loop_
_entity.id
_entity.type
_entity.pdbx_description
1 polymer ?
#
loop_
_entity_poly.entity_id
_entity_poly.type
_entity_poly.pdbx_seq_one_letter_code
_entity_poly.pdbx_strand_id
1 'polypeptide(L)'
;MLGALKVVVMARRDPKPRTVRTVLLRVRCTEEERASWADKARAEERSLSDYTRHVLSSEPMRRRVHPPEVDPTLLAAVGRTGNNLNQISHALNTDRKAGCAIDLIAVRTLLLAVTRQLAAIVEDHSR
;
A
#
# COMPACT_ATOMS: atom_id res chain seq x y z
N MET A 1 -38.80 -13.86 -14.68
CA MET A 1 -37.61 -13.48 -15.47
C MET A 1 -36.52 -13.04 -14.51
N LEU A 2 -35.55 -13.91 -14.19
CA LEU A 2 -34.42 -13.55 -13.33
C LEU A 2 -33.35 -12.83 -14.16
N GLY A 3 -33.09 -11.58 -13.82
CA GLY A 3 -32.00 -10.79 -14.39
C GLY A 3 -30.66 -11.28 -13.86
N ALA A 4 -29.79 -11.70 -14.77
CA ALA A 4 -28.43 -12.12 -14.45
C ALA A 4 -27.59 -10.90 -14.03
N LEU A 5 -27.16 -10.86 -12.77
CA LEU A 5 -26.07 -10.00 -12.32
C LEU A 5 -24.78 -10.42 -13.03
N LYS A 6 -24.31 -9.59 -13.97
CA LYS A 6 -22.95 -9.69 -14.51
C LYS A 6 -21.97 -9.39 -13.39
N VAL A 7 -21.31 -10.43 -12.88
CA VAL A 7 -20.08 -10.29 -12.10
C VAL A 7 -19.05 -9.67 -13.04
N VAL A 8 -18.71 -8.40 -12.80
CA VAL A 8 -17.56 -7.76 -13.45
C VAL A 8 -16.32 -8.46 -12.90
N VAL A 9 -15.82 -9.43 -13.67
CA VAL A 9 -14.51 -10.02 -13.43
C VAL A 9 -13.50 -8.90 -13.70
N MET A 10 -13.01 -8.28 -12.62
CA MET A 10 -11.87 -7.39 -12.64
C MET A 10 -10.71 -8.15 -13.26
N ALA A 11 -10.39 -7.83 -14.52
CA ALA A 11 -9.22 -8.39 -15.20
C ALA A 11 -8.00 -8.12 -14.32
N ARG A 12 -7.30 -9.19 -13.92
CA ARG A 12 -6.03 -9.08 -13.20
C ARG A 12 -5.10 -8.28 -14.10
N ARG A 13 -4.86 -7.01 -13.75
CA ARG A 13 -3.90 -6.17 -14.45
C ARG A 13 -2.53 -6.74 -14.10
N ASP A 14 -1.91 -7.44 -15.02
CA ASP A 14 -0.54 -7.89 -14.84
C ASP A 14 0.34 -6.67 -14.55
N PRO A 15 1.09 -6.66 -13.42
CA PRO A 15 1.89 -5.50 -13.08
C PRO A 15 2.96 -5.32 -14.16
N LYS A 16 2.95 -4.16 -14.82
CA LYS A 16 3.97 -3.78 -15.81
C LYS A 16 5.36 -4.02 -15.19
N PRO A 17 6.27 -4.74 -15.87
CA PRO A 17 7.56 -5.07 -15.31
C PRO A 17 8.29 -3.81 -14.88
N ARG A 18 8.67 -3.75 -13.60
CA ARG A 18 9.39 -2.62 -13.03
C ARG A 18 10.80 -2.60 -13.61
N THR A 19 11.15 -1.57 -14.38
CA THR A 19 12.51 -1.38 -14.90
C THR A 19 13.48 -1.26 -13.74
N VAL A 20 14.34 -2.27 -13.56
CA VAL A 20 15.42 -2.25 -12.57
C VAL A 20 16.63 -1.59 -13.22
N ARG A 21 17.11 -0.49 -12.62
CA ARG A 21 18.30 0.23 -13.08
C ARG A 21 19.51 -0.31 -12.32
N THR A 22 20.42 -1.00 -13.01
CA THR A 22 21.58 -1.69 -12.42
C THR A 22 22.90 -0.94 -12.59
N VAL A 23 22.96 0.01 -13.53
CA VAL A 23 24.18 0.79 -13.83
C VAL A 23 24.24 2.04 -12.95
N LEU A 24 25.41 2.31 -12.38
CA LEU A 24 25.67 3.47 -11.53
C LEU A 24 26.46 4.55 -12.27
N LEU A 25 25.96 5.79 -12.24
CA LEU A 25 26.65 6.97 -12.76
C LEU A 25 27.41 7.67 -11.62
N ARG A 26 28.75 7.74 -11.68
CA ARG A 26 29.58 8.45 -10.70
C ARG A 26 30.03 9.78 -11.27
N VAL A 27 29.79 10.86 -10.53
CA VAL A 27 30.25 12.21 -10.86
C VAL A 27 31.09 12.72 -9.69
N ARG A 28 32.28 13.25 -9.98
CA ARG A 28 33.08 13.96 -8.97
C ARG A 28 32.46 15.35 -8.77
N CYS A 29 32.27 15.74 -7.52
CA CYS A 29 31.71 17.05 -7.15
C CYS A 29 32.32 17.52 -5.83
N THR A 30 32.25 18.81 -5.58
CA THR A 30 32.54 19.39 -4.26
C THR A 30 31.33 19.23 -3.33
N GLU A 31 31.52 19.47 -2.02
CA GLU A 31 30.40 19.37 -1.07
C GLU A 31 29.36 20.48 -1.32
N GLU A 32 29.81 21.66 -1.74
CA GLU A 32 28.93 22.80 -2.08
C GLU A 32 28.06 22.49 -3.30
N GLU A 33 28.65 21.86 -4.34
CA GLU A 33 27.91 21.42 -5.52
C GLU A 33 26.86 20.37 -5.13
N ARG A 34 27.26 19.39 -4.32
CA ARG A 34 26.36 18.34 -3.84
C ARG A 34 25.21 18.92 -3.01
N ALA A 35 25.47 19.86 -2.12
CA ALA A 35 24.46 20.53 -1.31
C ALA A 35 23.50 21.32 -2.20
N SER A 36 24.03 22.10 -3.15
CA SER A 36 23.22 22.86 -4.11
C SER A 36 22.28 21.96 -4.92
N TRP A 37 22.75 20.82 -5.41
CA TRP A 37 21.91 19.86 -6.13
C TRP A 37 20.85 19.21 -5.24
N ALA A 38 21.18 18.92 -3.99
CA ALA A 38 20.24 18.38 -3.02
C ALA A 38 19.11 19.40 -2.71
N ASP A 39 19.44 20.67 -2.59
CA ASP A 39 18.45 21.73 -2.33
C ASP A 39 17.53 21.96 -3.52
N LYS A 40 18.08 21.96 -4.75
CA LYS A 40 17.27 21.99 -5.98
C LYS A 40 16.33 20.79 -6.07
N ALA A 41 16.80 19.60 -5.72
CA ALA A 41 15.96 18.40 -5.70
C ALA A 41 14.83 18.50 -4.66
N ARG A 42 15.11 19.03 -3.45
CA ARG A 42 14.12 19.24 -2.40
C ARG A 42 13.07 20.28 -2.79
N ALA A 43 13.48 21.37 -3.44
CA ALA A 43 12.57 22.41 -3.93
C ALA A 43 11.54 21.85 -4.93
N GLU A 44 11.89 20.80 -5.67
CA GLU A 44 10.98 20.09 -6.57
C GLU A 44 10.29 18.86 -5.93
N GLU A 45 10.42 18.64 -4.62
CA GLU A 45 9.88 17.46 -3.90
C GLU A 45 10.41 16.11 -4.45
N ARG A 46 11.67 16.07 -4.92
CA ARG A 46 12.30 14.90 -5.55
C ARG A 46 13.50 14.36 -4.76
N SER A 47 13.82 13.09 -5.01
CA SER A 47 15.13 12.56 -4.64
C SER A 47 16.21 13.14 -5.56
N LEU A 48 17.45 13.24 -5.08
CA LEU A 48 18.58 13.71 -5.90
C LEU A 48 18.72 12.87 -7.19
N SER A 49 18.53 11.55 -7.10
CA SER A 49 18.61 10.65 -8.27
C SER A 49 17.46 10.84 -9.27
N ASP A 50 16.27 11.22 -8.82
CA ASP A 50 15.14 11.54 -9.71
C ASP A 50 15.33 12.94 -10.33
N TYR A 51 15.83 13.91 -9.56
CA TYR A 51 16.18 15.23 -10.04
C TYR A 51 17.27 15.18 -11.12
N THR A 52 18.37 14.46 -10.89
CA THR A 52 19.43 14.29 -11.90
C THR A 52 18.90 13.67 -13.19
N ARG A 53 18.03 12.66 -13.11
CA ARG A 53 17.41 12.05 -14.30
C ARG A 53 16.44 13.01 -15.01
N HIS A 54 15.67 13.77 -14.25
CA HIS A 54 14.79 14.79 -14.81
C HIS A 54 15.58 15.80 -15.65
N VAL A 55 16.69 16.30 -15.12
CA VAL A 55 17.57 17.25 -15.81
C VAL A 55 18.26 16.62 -17.02
N LEU A 56 18.80 15.41 -16.89
CA LEU A 56 19.56 14.75 -17.97
C LEU A 56 18.68 14.17 -19.09
N SER A 57 17.44 13.79 -18.80
CA SER A 57 16.58 13.05 -19.73
C SER A 57 15.28 13.77 -20.06
N SER A 58 15.05 14.98 -19.54
CA SER A 58 13.80 15.74 -19.67
C SER A 58 12.56 14.90 -19.30
N GLU A 59 12.72 13.89 -18.42
CA GLU A 59 11.63 12.98 -18.05
C GLU A 59 10.53 13.76 -17.30
N PRO A 60 9.23 13.50 -17.55
CA PRO A 60 8.15 14.23 -16.88
C PRO A 60 8.20 14.05 -15.36
N MET A 61 7.85 15.12 -14.65
CA MET A 61 7.87 15.20 -13.19
C MET A 61 7.02 14.10 -12.55
N ARG A 62 7.66 13.07 -11.99
CA ARG A 62 7.00 12.14 -11.06
C ARG A 62 6.97 12.79 -9.69
N ARG A 63 5.94 13.59 -9.43
CA ARG A 63 5.70 14.12 -8.09
C ARG A 63 5.52 12.95 -7.13
N ARG A 64 6.21 12.99 -5.99
CA ARG A 64 5.98 12.02 -4.93
C ARG A 64 4.54 12.23 -4.47
N VAL A 65 3.69 11.23 -4.66
CA VAL A 65 2.36 11.26 -4.07
C VAL A 65 2.57 11.13 -2.56
N HIS A 66 2.44 12.25 -1.86
CA HIS A 66 2.35 12.19 -0.41
C HIS A 66 1.07 11.45 -0.05
N PRO A 67 1.14 10.44 0.83
CA PRO A 67 -0.06 9.85 1.41
C PRO A 67 -0.92 10.97 2.01
N PRO A 68 -2.26 10.88 1.93
CA PRO A 68 -3.12 11.85 2.59
C PRO A 68 -2.76 11.92 4.08
N GLU A 69 -2.86 13.11 4.67
CA GLU A 69 -2.72 13.26 6.12
C GLU A 69 -3.88 12.52 6.79
N VAL A 70 -3.54 11.49 7.57
CA VAL A 70 -4.47 10.65 8.33
C VAL A 70 -4.09 10.69 9.79
N ASP A 71 -5.09 10.69 10.68
CA ASP A 71 -4.88 10.59 12.12
C ASP A 71 -4.01 9.34 12.43
N PRO A 72 -2.82 9.53 13.01
CA PRO A 72 -1.90 8.42 13.30
C PRO A 72 -2.49 7.41 14.28
N THR A 73 -3.38 7.84 15.18
CA THR A 73 -4.06 6.96 16.15
C THR A 73 -5.04 6.05 15.43
N LEU A 74 -5.82 6.60 14.50
CA LEU A 74 -6.74 5.84 13.67
C LEU A 74 -5.99 4.86 12.77
N LEU A 75 -4.92 5.32 12.12
CA LEU A 75 -4.08 4.46 11.26
C LEU A 75 -3.47 3.29 12.05
N ALA A 76 -2.96 3.55 13.26
CA ALA A 76 -2.43 2.51 14.14
C ALA A 76 -3.52 1.54 14.61
N ALA A 77 -4.73 2.01 14.89
CA ALA A 77 -5.87 1.15 15.24
C ALA A 77 -6.24 0.22 14.07
N VAL A 78 -6.35 0.75 12.85
CA VAL A 78 -6.60 -0.04 11.63
C VAL A 78 -5.47 -1.06 11.41
N GLY A 79 -4.22 -0.66 11.59
CA GLY A 79 -3.06 -1.54 11.47
C GLY A 79 -3.09 -2.71 12.47
N ARG A 80 -3.47 -2.47 13.73
CA ARG A 80 -3.65 -3.52 14.75
C ARG A 80 -4.75 -4.50 14.36
N THR A 81 -5.89 -4.01 13.86
CA THR A 81 -6.97 -4.85 13.37
C THR A 81 -6.53 -5.73 12.21
N GLY A 82 -5.80 -5.17 11.24
CA GLY A 82 -5.22 -5.93 10.13
C GLY A 82 -4.25 -7.01 10.58
N ASN A 83 -3.39 -6.71 11.57
CA ASN A 83 -2.46 -7.69 12.13
C ASN A 83 -3.19 -8.87 12.79
N ASN A 84 -4.26 -8.61 13.55
CA ASN A 84 -5.07 -9.66 14.16
C ASN A 84 -5.72 -10.57 13.10
N LEU A 85 -6.26 -10.00 12.02
CA LEU A 85 -6.81 -10.77 10.89
C LEU A 85 -5.75 -11.62 10.19
N ASN A 86 -4.53 -11.10 10.07
CA ASN A 86 -3.41 -11.86 9.52
C ASN A 86 -3.04 -13.03 10.43
N GLN A 87 -3.03 -12.84 11.75
CA GLN A 87 -2.77 -13.91 12.72
C GLN A 87 -3.85 -15.01 12.64
N ILE A 88 -5.13 -14.64 12.57
CA ILE A 88 -6.23 -15.61 12.37
C ILE A 88 -6.02 -16.39 11.07
N SER A 89 -5.69 -15.70 9.98
CA SER A 89 -5.43 -16.34 8.69
C SER A 89 -4.25 -17.30 8.75
N HIS A 90 -3.18 -16.94 9.47
CA HIS A 90 -2.03 -17.82 9.69
C HIS A 90 -2.40 -19.05 10.53
N ALA A 91 -3.11 -18.88 11.64
CA ALA A 91 -3.56 -19.98 12.48
C ALA A 91 -4.42 -20.97 11.69
N LEU A 92 -5.44 -20.48 10.97
CA LEU A 92 -6.29 -21.32 10.12
C LEU A 92 -5.50 -22.06 9.03
N ASN A 93 -4.50 -21.42 8.43
CA ASN A 93 -3.65 -22.07 7.44
C ASN A 93 -2.74 -23.14 8.06
N THR A 94 -2.25 -22.92 9.27
CA THR A 94 -1.45 -23.89 10.03
C THR A 94 -2.30 -25.10 10.41
N ASP A 95 -3.48 -24.88 11.00
CA ASP A 95 -4.42 -25.93 11.40
C ASP A 95 -4.88 -26.77 10.20
N ARG A 96 -5.17 -26.11 9.07
CA ARG A 96 -5.51 -26.81 7.82
C ARG A 96 -4.38 -27.71 7.33
N LYS A 97 -3.13 -27.24 7.41
CA LYS A 97 -1.96 -28.05 7.03
C LYS A 97 -1.72 -29.21 8.00
N ALA A 98 -2.05 -29.03 9.27
CA ALA A 98 -1.98 -30.07 10.30
C ALA A 98 -3.13 -31.08 10.22
N GLY A 99 -4.10 -30.89 9.32
CA GLY A 99 -5.26 -31.77 9.16
C GLY A 99 -6.31 -31.60 10.26
N CYS A 100 -6.24 -30.52 11.04
CA CYS A 100 -7.22 -30.21 12.08
C CYS A 100 -8.56 -29.80 11.44
N ALA A 101 -9.66 -30.22 12.06
CA ALA A 101 -11.00 -29.79 11.66
C ALA A 101 -11.18 -28.30 12.01
N ILE A 102 -11.48 -27.49 10.99
CA ILE A 102 -11.75 -26.06 11.15
C ILE A 102 -13.25 -25.84 10.93
N ASP A 103 -13.92 -25.24 11.91
CA ASP A 103 -15.30 -24.79 11.74
C ASP A 103 -15.33 -23.47 10.95
N LEU A 104 -15.32 -23.60 9.63
CA LEU A 104 -15.38 -22.47 8.70
C LEU A 104 -16.69 -21.67 8.83
N ILE A 105 -17.78 -22.27 9.31
CA ILE A 105 -19.07 -21.59 9.48
C ILE A 105 -18.98 -20.67 10.70
N ALA A 106 -18.45 -21.16 11.83
CA ALA A 106 -18.23 -20.36 13.02
C ALA A 106 -17.27 -19.19 12.74
N VAL A 107 -16.14 -19.46 12.08
CA VAL A 107 -15.16 -18.42 11.69
C VAL A 107 -15.81 -17.37 10.79
N ARG A 108 -16.56 -17.78 9.77
CA ARG A 108 -17.25 -16.85 8.86
C ARG A 108 -18.29 -16.00 9.59
N THR A 109 -19.02 -16.59 10.53
CA THR A 109 -20.06 -15.90 11.31
C THR A 109 -19.44 -14.83 12.20
N LEU A 110 -18.33 -15.14 12.87
CA LEU A 110 -17.60 -14.19 13.71
C LEU A 110 -17.02 -13.03 12.89
N LEU A 111 -16.42 -13.32 11.72
CA LEU A 111 -15.90 -12.28 10.83
C LEU A 111 -17.02 -11.34 10.32
N LEU A 112 -18.19 -11.88 9.99
CA LEU A 112 -19.36 -11.08 9.62
C LEU A 112 -19.85 -10.20 10.77
N ALA A 113 -19.87 -10.71 12.01
CA ALA A 113 -20.24 -9.94 13.19
C ALA A 113 -19.29 -8.75 13.41
N VAL A 114 -17.97 -8.99 13.33
CA VAL A 114 -16.94 -7.93 13.46
C VAL A 114 -17.08 -6.89 12.34
N THR A 115 -17.35 -7.32 11.11
CA THR A 115 -17.52 -6.42 9.96
C THR A 115 -18.72 -5.48 10.16
N ARG A 116 -19.84 -6.01 10.68
CA ARG A 116 -21.04 -5.22 10.98
C ARG A 116 -20.81 -4.22 12.12
N GLN A 117 -20.14 -4.64 13.19
CA GLN A 117 -19.79 -3.76 14.31
C GLN A 117 -18.88 -2.62 13.85
N LEU A 118 -17.87 -2.93 13.02
CA LEU A 118 -16.99 -1.91 12.47
C LEU A 118 -17.74 -0.93 11.56
N ALA A 119 -18.66 -1.42 10.72
CA ALA A 119 -19.49 -0.57 9.87
C ALA A 119 -20.35 0.40 10.70
N ALA A 120 -20.97 -0.08 11.79
CA ALA A 120 -21.74 0.77 12.69
C ALA A 120 -20.88 1.85 13.36
N ILE A 121 -19.69 1.48 13.88
CA ILE A 121 -18.76 2.44 14.47
C ILE A 121 -18.34 3.51 13.45
N VAL A 122 -18.03 3.11 12.21
CA VAL A 122 -17.67 4.05 11.15
C VAL A 122 -18.83 5.00 10.84
N GLU A 123 -20.06 4.49 10.73
CA GLU A 123 -21.25 5.31 10.48
C GLU A 123 -21.51 6.32 11.60
N ASP A 124 -21.34 5.91 12.87
CA ASP A 124 -21.51 6.78 14.03
C ASP A 124 -20.47 7.93 14.08
N HIS A 125 -19.27 7.70 13.54
CA HIS A 125 -18.14 8.64 13.60
C HIS A 125 -17.81 9.32 12.27
N SER A 126 -18.63 9.13 11.23
CA SER A 126 -18.47 9.78 9.92
C SER A 126 -19.43 10.96 9.70
N ARG A 127 -20.10 11.43 10.77
CA ARG A 127 -20.92 12.65 10.79
C ARG A 127 -20.20 13.85 11.38
#